data_AF-A0A657JZK0-F1
#
_entry.id   AF-A0A657JZK0-F1
#
_cell.length_a   1.000
_cell.length_b   1.000
_cell.length_c   1.000
_cell.angle_alpha   90.00
_cell.angle_beta   90.00
_cell.angle_gamma   90.00
#
_symmetry.space_group_name_H-M   'P 1'
#
loop_
_entity.id
_entity.type
_entity.pdbx_description
1 polymer ?
#
loop_
_entity_poly.entity_id
_entity_poly.type
_entity_poly.pdbx_seq_one_letter_code
_entity_poly.pdbx_strand_id
1 'polypeptide(L)'
;MSCVLSLGYLHFPTTGSDGLYFDLDIIGAGDARQFSWRVITNGDIGATIRWRLSNQGVNEDRWITDKVKYVTRVTLHGPEARSQWNDANPSQITVPSLPQKFELVGRDSSGNELRYGFVLKQWFVNRGSKTVNVPRQTTWCDSLGYRMPKVSDLTNATCSGWNSVSDCRGAVGATPSSGNNAYQRRIEAGFFTEWGYMDHYADADFVDGRYWTSDVISNSYNFYVYTSRGDINSIYRTLSYYGVCTTP
;
A
#
# COMPACT_ATOMS: atom_id res chain seq x y z
N MET A 1 -10.77 3.96 -34.09
CA MET A 1 -11.62 5.13 -33.78
C MET A 1 -11.98 5.05 -32.30
N SER A 2 -11.52 6.05 -31.55
CA SER A 2 -11.81 6.39 -30.14
C SER A 2 -11.92 5.26 -29.09
N CYS A 3 -10.82 4.95 -28.41
CA CYS A 3 -10.91 4.43 -27.05
C CYS A 3 -11.10 5.63 -26.11
N VAL A 4 -12.32 5.78 -25.61
CA VAL A 4 -12.68 6.83 -24.65
C VAL A 4 -12.04 6.45 -23.31
N LEU A 5 -10.99 7.16 -22.91
CA LEU A 5 -10.58 7.21 -21.50
C LEU A 5 -11.56 8.10 -20.77
N SER A 6 -12.39 7.49 -19.91
CA SER A 6 -13.35 8.21 -19.09
C SER A 6 -12.66 9.27 -18.24
N LEU A 7 -13.22 10.47 -18.25
CA LEU A 7 -12.92 11.54 -17.31
C LEU A 7 -13.18 11.06 -15.88
N GLY A 8 -12.11 10.72 -15.15
CA GLY A 8 -12.12 10.41 -13.73
C GLY A 8 -10.81 9.72 -13.30
N TYR A 9 -9.89 10.44 -12.65
CA TYR A 9 -8.67 9.87 -12.07
C TYR A 9 -8.95 9.10 -10.77
N LEU A 10 -9.99 8.26 -10.72
CA LEU A 10 -10.29 7.39 -9.58
C LEU A 10 -9.79 5.96 -9.86
N HIS A 11 -8.52 5.86 -10.23
CA HIS A 11 -7.89 4.57 -10.50
C HIS A 11 -6.90 4.21 -9.41
N PHE A 12 -6.86 2.92 -9.13
CA PHE A 12 -5.84 2.32 -8.29
C PHE A 12 -4.44 2.60 -8.88
N PRO A 13 -3.41 2.83 -8.05
CA PRO A 13 -3.48 3.06 -6.61
C PRO A 13 -3.58 4.55 -6.24
N THR A 14 -4.14 4.81 -5.06
CA THR A 14 -4.12 6.13 -4.39
C THR A 14 -3.20 6.20 -3.18
N THR A 15 -2.74 5.06 -2.71
CA THR A 15 -1.73 4.92 -1.67
C THR A 15 -0.54 4.14 -2.21
N GLY A 16 0.67 4.31 -1.68
CA GLY A 16 1.84 3.60 -2.19
C GLY A 16 2.95 3.42 -1.16
N SER A 17 3.88 2.53 -1.46
CA SER A 17 5.12 2.27 -0.74
C SER A 17 6.14 1.78 -1.76
N ASP A 18 7.42 1.95 -1.45
CA ASP A 18 8.49 1.43 -2.29
C ASP A 18 8.38 -0.09 -2.44
N GLY A 19 8.59 -0.59 -3.65
CA GLY A 19 8.51 -2.01 -3.98
C GLY A 19 7.11 -2.58 -4.16
N LEU A 20 6.04 -1.80 -3.89
CA LEU A 20 4.68 -2.24 -4.23
C LEU A 20 4.46 -2.25 -5.73
N TYR A 21 3.63 -3.19 -6.18
CA TYR A 21 3.40 -3.39 -7.61
C TYR A 21 2.00 -3.88 -7.91
N PHE A 22 1.56 -3.64 -9.14
CA PHE A 22 0.31 -4.16 -9.66
C PHE A 22 0.45 -4.52 -11.13
N ASP A 23 -0.43 -5.39 -11.61
CA ASP A 23 -0.36 -5.93 -12.95
C ASP A 23 -1.49 -5.34 -13.81
N LEU A 24 -1.14 -4.80 -14.97
CA LEU A 24 -2.12 -4.30 -15.93
C LEU A 24 -2.74 -5.49 -16.67
N ASP A 25 -4.06 -5.61 -16.58
CA ASP A 25 -4.82 -6.56 -17.40
C ASP A 25 -5.14 -5.93 -18.76
N ILE A 26 -4.36 -6.31 -19.77
CA ILE A 26 -4.46 -5.77 -21.12
C ILE A 26 -5.28 -6.74 -21.97
N ILE A 27 -6.60 -6.64 -21.86
CA ILE A 27 -7.54 -7.49 -22.60
C ILE A 27 -7.66 -6.97 -24.04
N GLY A 28 -7.61 -7.88 -25.02
CA GLY A 28 -7.93 -7.59 -26.42
C GLY A 28 -6.81 -6.95 -27.25
N ALA A 29 -5.68 -6.56 -26.64
CA ALA A 29 -4.54 -6.03 -27.39
C ALA A 29 -3.57 -7.10 -27.91
N GLY A 30 -3.74 -8.38 -27.57
CA GLY A 30 -2.75 -9.42 -27.88
C GLY A 30 -1.62 -9.46 -26.84
N ASP A 31 -0.37 -9.62 -27.30
CA ASP A 31 0.79 -9.78 -26.42
C ASP A 31 1.29 -8.42 -25.91
N ALA A 32 1.25 -8.20 -24.59
CA ALA A 32 1.71 -6.96 -23.97
C ALA A 32 3.18 -6.61 -24.27
N ARG A 33 3.98 -7.57 -24.75
CA ARG A 33 5.35 -7.35 -25.26
C ARG A 33 5.43 -6.36 -26.41
N GLN A 34 4.34 -6.15 -27.14
CA GLN A 34 4.34 -5.22 -28.27
C GLN A 34 4.41 -3.75 -27.83
N PHE A 35 4.12 -3.44 -26.57
CA PHE A 35 4.08 -2.08 -26.07
C PHE A 35 5.44 -1.63 -25.53
N SER A 36 5.93 -0.50 -26.04
CA SER A 36 6.97 0.29 -25.40
C SER A 36 6.32 1.26 -24.43
N TRP A 37 6.74 1.19 -23.16
CA TRP A 37 6.12 1.93 -22.07
C TRP A 37 6.91 3.18 -21.68
N ARG A 38 6.18 4.26 -21.43
CA ARG A 38 6.68 5.48 -20.81
C ARG A 38 5.88 5.79 -19.57
N VAL A 39 6.56 6.18 -18.50
CA VAL A 39 5.94 6.70 -17.27
C VAL A 39 6.10 8.21 -17.27
N ILE A 40 4.99 8.91 -17.08
CA ILE A 40 4.94 10.37 -16.90
C ILE A 40 4.45 10.61 -15.48
N THR A 41 5.21 11.37 -14.69
CA THR A 41 4.87 11.77 -13.33
C THR A 41 5.24 13.24 -13.11
N ASN A 42 4.55 13.91 -12.18
CA ASN A 42 4.82 15.30 -11.80
C ASN A 42 5.64 15.43 -10.50
N GLY A 43 6.14 14.32 -9.95
CA GLY A 43 6.91 14.33 -8.70
C GLY A 43 8.10 13.37 -8.70
N ASP A 44 8.57 13.06 -7.50
CA ASP A 44 9.79 12.29 -7.22
C ASP A 44 9.56 10.78 -7.04
N ILE A 45 8.31 10.35 -6.89
CA ILE A 45 7.97 8.91 -6.89
C ILE A 45 8.00 8.44 -8.34
N GLY A 46 8.74 7.36 -8.58
CA GLY A 46 8.89 6.72 -9.87
C GLY A 46 8.02 5.46 -10.01
N ALA A 47 7.91 4.98 -11.24
CA ALA A 47 7.40 3.65 -11.52
C ALA A 47 8.17 3.00 -12.67
N THR A 48 8.26 1.68 -12.67
CA THR A 48 8.80 0.89 -13.79
C THR A 48 7.75 -0.08 -14.28
N ILE A 49 7.64 -0.24 -15.60
CA ILE A 49 6.73 -1.21 -16.22
C ILE A 49 7.56 -2.31 -16.87
N ARG A 50 7.31 -3.57 -16.50
CA ARG A 50 8.04 -4.72 -17.03
C ARG A 50 7.08 -5.84 -17.41
N TRP A 51 7.30 -6.41 -18.59
CA TRP A 51 6.75 -7.70 -18.95
C TRP A 51 7.61 -8.79 -18.32
N ARG A 52 7.03 -9.58 -17.41
CA ARG A 52 7.80 -10.56 -16.62
C ARG A 52 6.92 -11.73 -16.17
N LEU A 53 7.56 -12.84 -15.80
CA LEU A 53 6.89 -13.89 -15.04
C LEU A 53 6.49 -13.39 -13.65
N SER A 54 5.36 -13.89 -13.17
CA SER A 54 4.98 -13.77 -11.77
C SER A 54 6.03 -14.41 -10.85
N ASN A 55 6.11 -13.92 -9.62
CA ASN A 55 6.96 -14.47 -8.58
C ASN A 55 6.51 -15.89 -8.22
N GLN A 56 7.50 -16.78 -8.04
CA GLN A 56 7.30 -18.23 -7.89
C GLN A 56 7.31 -18.72 -6.44
N GLY A 57 7.66 -17.88 -5.45
CA GLY A 57 7.66 -18.33 -4.08
C GLY A 57 6.26 -18.46 -3.49
N VAL A 58 6.21 -19.10 -2.32
CA VAL A 58 4.99 -19.66 -1.73
C VAL A 58 3.99 -18.59 -1.32
N ASN A 59 4.48 -17.40 -0.95
CA ASN A 59 3.65 -16.29 -0.49
C ASN A 59 3.54 -15.18 -1.54
N GLU A 60 4.50 -15.05 -2.46
CA GLU A 60 4.51 -13.98 -3.45
C GLU A 60 3.49 -14.19 -4.56
N ASP A 61 2.88 -13.10 -5.05
CA ASP A 61 1.92 -13.11 -6.16
C ASP A 61 0.80 -14.13 -6.00
N ARG A 62 0.34 -14.39 -4.76
CA ARG A 62 -0.64 -15.45 -4.47
C ARG A 62 -1.99 -15.29 -5.18
N TRP A 63 -2.29 -14.08 -5.66
CA TRP A 63 -3.45 -13.80 -6.51
C TRP A 63 -3.31 -14.35 -7.94
N ILE A 64 -2.11 -14.78 -8.34
CA ILE A 64 -1.84 -15.42 -9.63
C ILE A 64 -1.72 -16.92 -9.40
N THR A 65 -2.73 -17.67 -9.80
CA THR A 65 -2.75 -19.14 -9.67
C THR A 65 -1.82 -19.80 -10.69
N ASP A 66 -1.84 -19.33 -11.94
CA ASP A 66 -0.97 -19.84 -12.99
C ASP A 66 0.36 -19.07 -13.02
N LYS A 67 1.36 -19.66 -12.35
CA LYS A 67 2.68 -19.05 -12.18
C LYS A 67 3.53 -19.04 -13.45
N VAL A 68 3.15 -19.75 -14.52
CA VAL A 68 3.84 -19.64 -15.82
C VAL A 68 3.33 -18.47 -16.67
N LYS A 69 2.28 -17.78 -16.22
CA LYS A 69 1.73 -16.60 -16.91
C LYS A 69 2.62 -15.38 -16.71
N TYR A 70 2.90 -14.69 -17.82
CA TYR A 70 3.54 -13.38 -17.81
C TYR A 70 2.54 -12.28 -17.51
N VAL A 71 3.01 -11.24 -16.81
CA VAL A 71 2.25 -10.06 -16.42
C VAL A 71 2.96 -8.79 -16.86
N THR A 72 2.18 -7.74 -17.09
CA THR A 72 2.69 -6.38 -17.29
C THR A 72 2.68 -5.67 -15.95
N ARG A 73 3.79 -5.79 -15.22
CA ARG A 73 3.90 -5.30 -13.85
C ARG A 73 4.35 -3.86 -13.80
N VAL A 74 3.61 -3.03 -13.09
CA VAL A 74 3.97 -1.68 -12.70
C VAL A 74 4.48 -1.75 -11.25
N THR A 75 5.74 -1.40 -11.02
CA THR A 75 6.34 -1.32 -9.67
C THR A 75 6.61 0.12 -9.31
N LEU A 76 6.19 0.55 -8.12
CA LEU A 76 6.42 1.88 -7.56
C LEU A 76 7.79 1.96 -6.89
N HIS A 77 8.48 3.08 -7.07
CA HIS A 77 9.78 3.37 -6.49
C HIS A 77 9.74 4.72 -5.80
N GLY A 78 10.21 4.82 -4.57
CA GLY A 78 10.18 6.08 -3.84
C GLY A 78 10.92 6.03 -2.51
N PRO A 79 10.72 7.03 -1.65
CA PRO A 79 11.41 7.09 -0.37
C PRO A 79 11.13 5.85 0.49
N GLU A 80 12.21 5.30 1.04
CA GLU A 80 12.24 4.05 1.81
C GLU A 80 13.32 4.12 2.91
N ALA A 81 13.36 3.14 3.82
CA ALA A 81 14.22 3.19 5.01
C ALA A 81 14.92 1.86 5.34
N ARG A 82 15.10 0.95 4.38
CA ARG A 82 15.70 -0.39 4.57
C ARG A 82 17.06 -0.34 5.27
N SER A 83 17.88 0.65 4.94
CA SER A 83 19.22 0.83 5.52
C SER A 83 19.22 1.17 7.02
N GLN A 84 18.08 1.58 7.57
CA GLN A 84 17.97 2.11 8.93
C GLN A 84 16.77 1.59 9.74
N TRP A 85 16.19 0.45 9.35
CA TRP A 85 15.12 -0.21 10.12
C TRP A 85 15.50 -0.51 11.57
N ASN A 86 16.78 -0.83 11.80
CA ASN A 86 17.31 -1.16 13.12
C ASN A 86 17.77 0.05 13.93
N ASP A 87 17.84 1.23 13.32
CA ASP A 87 18.11 2.46 14.04
C ASP A 87 16.87 2.84 14.88
N ALA A 88 17.09 3.24 16.12
CA ALA A 88 16.03 3.74 16.99
C ALA A 88 15.65 5.18 16.63
N ASN A 89 16.59 5.98 16.12
CA ASN A 89 16.46 7.39 15.76
C ASN A 89 17.07 7.61 14.36
N PRO A 90 16.40 7.13 13.31
CA PRO A 90 16.91 7.19 11.93
C PRO A 90 17.14 8.63 11.49
N SER A 91 17.96 8.80 10.46
CA SER A 91 18.06 10.08 9.76
C SER A 91 16.84 10.31 8.88
N GLN A 92 16.43 11.57 8.76
CA GLN A 92 15.33 11.98 7.89
C GLN A 92 15.56 11.48 6.46
N ILE A 93 14.48 11.02 5.83
CA ILE A 93 14.46 10.68 4.40
C ILE A 93 13.57 11.68 3.65
N THR A 94 13.61 11.63 2.32
CA THR A 94 12.74 12.46 1.50
C THR A 94 11.27 12.22 1.85
N VAL A 95 10.51 13.30 2.08
CA VAL A 95 9.06 13.28 2.20
C VAL A 95 8.50 13.73 0.86
N PRO A 96 7.84 12.85 0.08
CA PRO A 96 7.39 13.19 -1.26
C PRO A 96 6.25 14.21 -1.19
N SER A 97 6.24 15.18 -2.10
CA SER A 97 5.12 16.11 -2.23
C SER A 97 3.94 15.39 -2.88
N LEU A 98 2.83 15.25 -2.17
CA LEU A 98 1.61 14.58 -2.64
C LEU A 98 0.45 15.59 -2.78
N PRO A 99 -0.50 15.38 -3.71
CA PRO A 99 -0.63 14.21 -4.57
C PRO A 99 0.27 14.22 -5.81
N GLN A 100 0.70 13.04 -6.26
CA GLN A 100 1.44 12.85 -7.52
C GLN A 100 0.60 12.11 -8.55
N LYS A 101 0.51 12.69 -9.75
CA LYS A 101 -0.25 12.15 -10.88
C LYS A 101 0.69 11.33 -11.76
N PHE A 102 0.26 10.12 -12.07
CA PHE A 102 0.95 9.23 -13.00
C PHE A 102 0.12 9.05 -14.26
N GLU A 103 0.80 8.98 -15.39
CA GLU A 103 0.27 8.51 -16.66
C GLU A 103 1.26 7.52 -17.28
N LEU A 104 0.80 6.28 -17.41
CA LEU A 104 1.51 5.18 -18.04
C LEU A 104 1.05 5.11 -19.49
N VAL A 105 1.96 5.30 -20.44
CA VAL A 105 1.66 5.32 -21.87
C VAL A 105 2.39 4.17 -22.56
N GLY A 106 1.64 3.18 -23.03
CA GLY A 106 2.13 2.07 -23.83
C GLY A 106 1.86 2.32 -25.31
N ARG A 107 2.89 2.22 -26.16
CA ARG A 107 2.77 2.39 -27.62
C ARG A 107 3.24 1.15 -28.36
N ASP A 108 2.44 0.67 -29.31
CA ASP A 108 2.84 -0.43 -30.19
C ASP A 108 3.43 0.07 -31.52
N SER A 109 3.92 -0.87 -32.33
CA SER A 109 4.50 -0.57 -33.65
C SER A 109 3.49 -0.10 -34.69
N SER A 110 2.19 -0.33 -34.46
CA SER A 110 1.11 0.11 -35.34
C SER A 110 0.63 1.53 -35.01
N GLY A 111 1.21 2.16 -33.99
CA GLY A 111 0.84 3.48 -33.52
C GLY A 111 -0.37 3.49 -32.59
N ASN A 112 -0.85 2.33 -32.13
CA ASN A 112 -1.88 2.28 -31.10
C ASN A 112 -1.28 2.68 -29.74
N GLU A 113 -2.09 3.33 -28.93
CA GLU A 113 -1.68 3.83 -27.63
C GLU A 113 -2.66 3.39 -26.55
N LEU A 114 -2.12 2.87 -25.45
CA LEU A 114 -2.85 2.56 -24.22
C LEU A 114 -2.36 3.50 -23.14
N ARG A 115 -3.30 4.12 -22.40
CA ARG A 115 -2.98 4.97 -21.26
C ARG A 115 -3.64 4.44 -20.00
N TYR A 116 -2.89 4.48 -18.90
CA TYR A 116 -3.39 4.20 -17.57
C TYR A 116 -2.91 5.30 -16.63
N GLY A 117 -3.83 6.00 -15.97
CA GLY A 117 -3.47 7.10 -15.08
C GLY A 117 -4.05 6.91 -13.69
N PHE A 118 -3.25 7.21 -12.66
CA PHE A 118 -3.61 7.13 -11.25
C PHE A 118 -2.99 8.29 -10.46
N VAL A 119 -3.43 8.50 -9.23
CA VAL A 119 -2.97 9.62 -8.39
C VAL A 119 -2.63 9.12 -7.00
N LEU A 120 -1.33 9.11 -6.66
CA LEU A 120 -0.90 8.83 -5.29
C LEU A 120 -1.23 10.03 -4.41
N LYS A 121 -2.02 9.81 -3.37
CA LYS A 121 -2.42 10.79 -2.35
C LYS A 121 -1.69 10.60 -1.03
N GLN A 122 -1.20 9.39 -0.77
CA GLN A 122 -0.51 9.04 0.48
C GLN A 122 0.62 8.05 0.23
N TRP A 123 1.77 8.27 0.87
CA TRP A 123 2.94 7.39 0.77
C TRP A 123 3.27 6.77 2.13
N PHE A 124 3.71 5.52 2.12
CA PHE A 124 4.00 4.72 3.30
C PHE A 124 5.44 4.22 3.27
N VAL A 125 6.07 4.20 4.44
CA VAL A 125 7.43 3.72 4.65
C VAL A 125 7.37 2.58 5.65
N ASN A 126 7.67 1.37 5.19
CA ASN A 126 7.65 0.15 5.98
C ASN A 126 8.94 0.02 6.82
N ARG A 127 8.83 -0.50 8.05
CA ARG A 127 9.98 -0.83 8.92
C ARG A 127 10.39 -2.30 8.82
N GLY A 128 10.03 -2.98 7.74
CA GLY A 128 10.32 -4.39 7.50
C GLY A 128 9.82 -5.28 8.64
N SER A 129 10.63 -6.26 9.04
CA SER A 129 10.30 -7.20 10.12
C SER A 129 10.55 -6.64 11.54
N LYS A 130 10.87 -5.36 11.69
CA LYS A 130 11.18 -4.78 13.00
C LYS A 130 9.92 -4.58 13.84
N THR A 131 9.85 -5.28 14.97
CA THR A 131 8.79 -5.10 15.96
C THR A 131 9.29 -4.34 17.19
N VAL A 132 8.57 -3.28 17.56
CA VAL A 132 8.78 -2.54 18.81
C VAL A 132 7.45 -1.98 19.32
N ASN A 133 7.47 -1.39 20.51
CA ASN A 133 6.32 -0.77 21.14
C ASN A 133 5.92 0.56 20.47
N VAL A 134 4.71 1.04 20.77
CA VAL A 134 4.14 2.23 20.12
C VAL A 134 5.03 3.47 20.26
N PRO A 135 5.56 3.84 21.45
CA PRO A 135 6.45 4.99 21.56
C PRO A 135 7.66 4.89 20.63
N ARG A 136 8.29 3.72 20.53
CA ARG A 136 9.48 3.51 19.68
C ARG A 136 9.16 3.41 18.18
N GLN A 137 7.96 2.99 17.81
CA GLN A 137 7.51 3.13 16.41
C GLN A 137 7.26 4.60 16.08
N THR A 138 6.63 5.33 17.01
CA THR A 138 6.33 6.77 16.85
C THR A 138 7.60 7.57 16.67
N THR A 139 8.57 7.43 17.58
CA THR A 139 9.87 8.09 17.45
C THR A 139 10.56 7.76 16.12
N TRP A 140 10.50 6.51 15.66
CA TRP A 140 11.12 6.13 14.39
C TRP A 140 10.46 6.82 13.20
N CYS A 141 9.12 6.87 13.15
CA CYS A 141 8.40 7.58 12.10
C CYS A 141 8.68 9.08 12.12
N ASP A 142 8.63 9.69 13.30
CA ASP A 142 8.86 11.13 13.47
C ASP A 142 10.28 11.51 13.05
N SER A 143 11.29 10.70 13.40
CA SER A 143 12.68 10.91 12.99
C SER A 143 12.91 10.81 11.48
N LEU A 144 12.09 10.03 10.75
CA LEU A 144 12.14 9.97 9.28
C LEU A 144 11.54 11.21 8.61
N GLY A 145 10.83 12.08 9.37
CA GLY A 145 9.99 13.15 8.83
C GLY A 145 8.57 12.71 8.47
N TYR A 146 8.17 11.53 8.94
CA TYR A 146 6.85 10.92 8.71
C TYR A 146 6.05 10.91 10.02
N ARG A 147 4.86 10.31 10.02
CA ARG A 147 4.09 10.06 11.24
C ARG A 147 3.62 8.62 11.31
N MET A 148 3.25 8.18 12.51
CA MET A 148 2.49 6.95 12.67
C MET A 148 1.11 7.07 11.96
N PRO A 149 0.64 6.00 11.29
CA PRO A 149 -0.67 5.98 10.67
C PRO A 149 -1.76 5.90 11.72
N LYS A 150 -2.91 6.49 11.39
CA LYS A 150 -4.18 6.23 12.07
C LYS A 150 -4.82 4.96 11.52
N VAL A 151 -5.80 4.41 12.22
CA VAL A 151 -6.65 3.31 11.74
C VAL A 151 -7.24 3.65 10.36
N SER A 152 -7.70 4.90 10.17
CA SER A 152 -8.26 5.38 8.91
C SER A 152 -7.26 5.50 7.76
N ASP A 153 -5.96 5.54 8.04
CA ASP A 153 -4.94 5.51 6.98
C ASP A 153 -4.75 4.07 6.45
N LEU A 154 -5.07 3.05 7.24
CA LEU A 154 -4.76 1.65 6.93
C LEU A 154 -5.97 0.86 6.46
N THR A 155 -7.15 1.04 7.08
CA THR A 155 -8.30 0.16 6.84
C THR A 155 -9.64 0.89 6.85
N ASN A 156 -10.58 0.45 6.00
CA ASN A 156 -11.98 0.84 6.06
C ASN A 156 -12.85 -0.06 6.95
N ALA A 157 -12.24 -0.98 7.69
CA ALA A 157 -12.94 -1.83 8.65
C ALA A 157 -13.71 -1.00 9.68
N THR A 158 -14.83 -1.54 10.14
CA THR A 158 -15.60 -0.95 11.24
C THR A 158 -15.60 -1.89 12.43
N CYS A 159 -15.69 -1.35 13.64
CA CYS A 159 -15.93 -2.17 14.83
C CYS A 159 -17.41 -2.57 14.92
N SER A 160 -17.91 -3.25 13.90
CA SER A 160 -19.30 -3.73 13.82
C SER A 160 -19.36 -5.04 13.02
N GLY A 161 -20.51 -5.72 13.09
CA GLY A 161 -20.75 -6.91 12.28
C GLY A 161 -19.87 -8.11 12.63
N TRP A 162 -19.49 -8.88 11.60
CA TRP A 162 -18.66 -10.06 11.76
C TRP A 162 -17.24 -9.69 12.21
N ASN A 163 -16.64 -10.51 13.08
CA ASN A 163 -15.31 -10.31 13.68
C ASN A 163 -15.17 -9.06 14.59
N SER A 164 -16.26 -8.35 14.90
CA SER A 164 -16.21 -7.25 15.87
C SER A 164 -16.13 -7.79 17.30
N VAL A 165 -15.10 -7.37 18.03
CA VAL A 165 -14.89 -7.68 19.46
C VAL A 165 -14.96 -6.39 20.29
N SER A 166 -15.05 -6.49 21.61
CA SER A 166 -15.04 -5.31 22.51
C SER A 166 -13.85 -4.39 22.28
N ASP A 167 -12.74 -4.96 21.82
CA ASP A 167 -11.42 -4.35 21.84
C ASP A 167 -11.17 -3.43 20.62
N CYS A 168 -12.09 -3.37 19.66
CA CYS A 168 -12.05 -2.40 18.56
C CYS A 168 -12.95 -1.15 18.79
N ARG A 169 -13.67 -1.08 19.92
CA ARG A 169 -14.68 -0.02 20.15
C ARG A 169 -14.04 1.36 20.16
N GLY A 170 -14.60 2.28 19.37
CA GLY A 170 -14.11 3.65 19.22
C GLY A 170 -13.12 3.83 18.07
N ALA A 171 -12.67 2.73 17.41
CA ALA A 171 -11.86 2.84 16.21
C ALA A 171 -12.67 3.42 15.05
N VAL A 172 -12.05 4.34 14.30
CA VAL A 172 -12.63 4.96 13.11
C VAL A 172 -11.78 4.56 11.91
N GLY A 173 -12.33 3.69 11.06
CA GLY A 173 -11.74 3.31 9.79
C GLY A 173 -11.95 4.37 8.71
N ALA A 174 -11.32 4.15 7.56
CA ALA A 174 -11.47 4.93 6.35
C ALA A 174 -12.90 4.85 5.79
N THR A 175 -13.23 5.80 4.94
CA THR A 175 -14.47 5.81 4.15
C THR A 175 -14.17 5.49 2.68
N PRO A 176 -15.09 4.82 1.96
CA PRO A 176 -16.36 4.30 2.45
C PRO A 176 -16.13 3.02 3.27
N SER A 177 -16.78 2.96 4.44
CA SER A 177 -16.57 1.92 5.43
C SER A 177 -17.06 0.55 4.97
N SER A 178 -16.45 -0.50 5.49
CA SER A 178 -16.94 -1.87 5.35
C SER A 178 -18.03 -2.15 6.39
N GLY A 179 -18.85 -3.19 6.14
CA GLY A 179 -19.90 -3.60 7.07
C GLY A 179 -19.43 -4.45 8.25
N ASN A 180 -18.13 -4.76 8.35
CA ASN A 180 -17.58 -5.72 9.31
C ASN A 180 -16.23 -5.24 9.87
N ASN A 181 -15.71 -5.93 10.90
CA ASN A 181 -14.33 -5.75 11.36
C ASN A 181 -13.34 -6.54 10.49
N ALA A 182 -13.32 -6.17 9.21
CA ALA A 182 -12.40 -6.59 8.17
C ALA A 182 -12.52 -5.58 7.02
N TYR A 183 -11.45 -5.32 6.28
CA TYR A 183 -11.54 -4.42 5.15
C TYR A 183 -12.49 -4.99 4.09
N GLN A 184 -13.15 -4.09 3.35
CA GLN A 184 -13.71 -4.41 2.05
C GLN A 184 -12.86 -3.70 1.01
N ARG A 185 -12.24 -4.46 0.10
CA ARG A 185 -11.35 -3.95 -0.96
C ARG A 185 -11.99 -2.79 -1.71
N ARG A 186 -11.46 -1.58 -1.51
CA ARG A 186 -11.94 -0.33 -2.10
C ARG A 186 -10.78 0.64 -2.29
N ILE A 187 -10.80 1.34 -3.42
CA ILE A 187 -9.86 2.43 -3.73
C ILE A 187 -10.18 3.62 -2.82
N GLU A 188 -9.16 4.38 -2.41
CA GLU A 188 -9.29 5.54 -1.50
C GLU A 188 -9.84 5.22 -0.11
N ALA A 189 -9.72 3.97 0.35
CA ALA A 189 -10.31 3.51 1.60
C ALA A 189 -9.26 2.94 2.57
N GLY A 190 -8.05 3.49 2.56
CA GLY A 190 -6.93 3.08 3.40
C GLY A 190 -5.98 2.09 2.73
N PHE A 191 -4.73 2.08 3.19
CA PHE A 191 -3.61 1.41 2.54
C PHE A 191 -3.79 -0.11 2.40
N PHE A 192 -4.04 -0.83 3.50
CA PHE A 192 -4.26 -2.28 3.45
C PHE A 192 -5.57 -2.62 2.75
N THR A 193 -6.57 -1.73 2.82
CA THR A 193 -7.83 -1.90 2.08
C THR A 193 -7.62 -1.83 0.58
N GLU A 194 -6.69 -0.98 0.13
CA GLU A 194 -6.37 -0.78 -1.27
C GLU A 194 -5.39 -1.83 -1.81
N TRP A 195 -4.38 -2.25 -1.04
CA TRP A 195 -3.33 -3.19 -1.48
C TRP A 195 -3.53 -4.65 -1.06
N GLY A 196 -4.10 -4.90 0.11
CA GLY A 196 -4.65 -6.19 0.49
C GLY A 196 -3.65 -6.93 1.36
N TYR A 197 -3.49 -8.23 1.12
CA TYR A 197 -2.49 -9.06 1.80
C TYR A 197 -1.09 -8.57 1.44
N MET A 198 -0.50 -7.75 2.31
CA MET A 198 0.75 -7.06 2.02
C MET A 198 1.96 -8.00 1.93
N ASP A 199 1.90 -9.15 2.59
CA ASP A 199 2.93 -10.20 2.55
C ASP A 199 3.00 -10.92 1.19
N HIS A 200 2.01 -10.70 0.31
CA HIS A 200 2.03 -11.23 -1.04
C HIS A 200 2.90 -10.40 -2.02
N TYR A 201 3.38 -9.23 -1.59
CA TYR A 201 4.25 -8.36 -2.38
C TYR A 201 5.72 -8.58 -2.02
N ALA A 202 6.42 -9.33 -2.87
CA ALA A 202 7.80 -9.78 -2.62
C ALA A 202 8.79 -8.65 -2.28
N ASP A 203 8.62 -7.52 -2.97
CA ASP A 203 9.61 -6.45 -3.04
C ASP A 203 9.32 -5.31 -2.05
N ALA A 204 8.20 -5.38 -1.30
CA ALA A 204 7.73 -4.33 -0.40
C ALA A 204 8.05 -4.59 1.10
N ASP A 205 8.61 -5.76 1.41
CA ASP A 205 9.11 -6.15 2.75
C ASP A 205 8.05 -6.17 3.88
N PHE A 206 6.77 -6.18 3.54
CA PHE A 206 5.70 -6.30 4.53
C PHE A 206 5.61 -7.74 5.05
N VAL A 207 5.31 -7.87 6.34
CA VAL A 207 5.19 -9.17 7.01
C VAL A 207 3.76 -9.32 7.49
N ASP A 208 3.18 -10.52 7.34
CA ASP A 208 1.85 -10.77 7.91
C ASP A 208 1.86 -10.62 9.43
N GLY A 209 0.96 -9.79 9.95
CA GLY A 209 0.87 -9.50 11.37
C GLY A 209 0.20 -8.18 11.70
N ARG A 210 0.45 -7.73 12.93
CA ARG A 210 -0.17 -6.54 13.55
C ARG A 210 0.69 -5.32 13.28
N TYR A 211 0.08 -4.27 12.75
CA TYR A 211 0.72 -2.98 12.52
C TYR A 211 0.13 -1.94 13.47
N TRP A 212 1.00 -1.30 14.25
CA TRP A 212 0.58 -0.27 15.20
C TRP A 212 -0.05 0.94 14.51
N THR A 213 -0.99 1.57 15.21
CA THR A 213 -1.55 2.87 14.83
C THR A 213 -1.31 3.90 15.93
N SER A 214 -1.43 5.18 15.57
CA SER A 214 -1.36 6.29 16.54
C SER A 214 -2.60 6.41 17.41
N ASP A 215 -3.72 5.75 17.06
CA ASP A 215 -4.99 5.89 17.78
C ASP A 215 -4.90 5.25 19.18
N VAL A 216 -5.13 6.08 20.20
CA VAL A 216 -5.04 5.74 21.61
C VAL A 216 -6.44 5.47 22.17
N ILE A 217 -6.59 4.37 22.92
CA ILE A 217 -7.83 4.06 23.65
C ILE A 217 -7.73 4.54 25.09
N SER A 218 -6.57 4.32 25.70
CA SER A 218 -6.21 4.76 27.04
C SER A 218 -4.69 4.87 27.15
N ASN A 219 -4.18 5.36 28.28
CA ASN A 219 -2.73 5.47 28.50
C ASN A 219 -1.97 4.15 28.33
N SER A 220 -2.66 3.01 28.41
CA SER A 220 -2.06 1.67 28.33
C SER A 220 -2.34 0.95 27.00
N TYR A 221 -3.30 1.41 26.19
CA TYR A 221 -3.78 0.66 25.01
C TYR A 221 -3.81 1.51 23.74
N ASN A 222 -3.38 0.89 22.64
CA ASN A 222 -3.43 1.44 21.29
C ASN A 222 -4.14 0.47 20.35
N PHE A 223 -4.73 1.01 19.30
CA PHE A 223 -5.22 0.18 18.20
C PHE A 223 -4.06 -0.31 17.33
N TYR A 224 -4.25 -1.48 16.76
CA TYR A 224 -3.46 -2.00 15.65
C TYR A 224 -4.39 -2.52 14.56
N VAL A 225 -3.85 -2.66 13.36
CA VAL A 225 -4.53 -3.24 12.21
C VAL A 225 -3.75 -4.46 11.73
N TYR A 226 -4.45 -5.58 11.50
CA TYR A 226 -3.84 -6.75 10.87
C TYR A 226 -3.68 -6.53 9.36
N THR A 227 -2.49 -6.79 8.83
CA THR A 227 -2.18 -6.51 7.42
C THR A 227 -2.91 -7.44 6.44
N SER A 228 -3.23 -8.68 6.86
CA SER A 228 -3.89 -9.67 6.01
C SER A 228 -5.37 -9.35 5.73
N ARG A 229 -6.15 -9.00 6.76
CA ARG A 229 -7.60 -8.76 6.63
C ARG A 229 -8.06 -7.34 6.95
N GLY A 230 -7.15 -6.48 7.43
CA GLY A 230 -7.46 -5.13 7.85
C GLY A 230 -8.35 -5.04 9.09
N ASP A 231 -8.48 -6.11 9.86
CA ASP A 231 -9.27 -6.07 11.09
C ASP A 231 -8.57 -5.25 12.16
N ILE A 232 -9.39 -4.54 12.93
CA ILE A 232 -8.95 -3.63 13.98
C ILE A 232 -9.10 -4.34 15.31
N ASN A 233 -8.10 -4.19 16.17
CA ASN A 233 -8.15 -4.64 17.54
C ASN A 233 -7.22 -3.76 18.39
N SER A 234 -7.17 -3.98 19.69
CA SER A 234 -6.33 -3.23 20.60
C SER A 234 -5.67 -4.10 21.64
N ILE A 235 -4.53 -3.62 22.12
CA ILE A 235 -3.74 -4.32 23.13
C ILE A 235 -2.78 -3.35 23.81
N TYR A 236 -2.09 -3.82 24.84
CA TYR A 236 -1.10 -3.06 25.58
C TYR A 236 -0.05 -2.44 24.66
N ARG A 237 0.10 -1.12 24.71
CA ARG A 237 0.99 -0.33 23.85
C ARG A 237 2.48 -0.61 24.07
N THR A 238 2.82 -1.34 25.13
CA THR A 238 4.19 -1.76 25.50
C THR A 238 4.64 -3.03 24.78
N LEU A 239 3.73 -3.77 24.13
CA LEU A 239 4.06 -4.95 23.35
C LEU A 239 4.73 -4.59 22.01
N SER A 240 5.49 -5.54 21.46
CA SER A 240 6.22 -5.33 20.21
C SER A 240 5.42 -5.81 19.00
N TYR A 241 5.10 -4.90 18.09
CA TYR A 241 4.48 -5.21 16.78
C TYR A 241 5.10 -4.37 15.67
N TYR A 242 4.74 -4.68 14.43
CA TYR A 242 5.30 -4.04 13.24
C TYR A 242 4.89 -2.56 13.15
N GLY A 243 5.69 -1.81 12.40
CA GLY A 243 5.50 -0.38 12.18
C GLY A 243 5.54 -0.06 10.71
N VAL A 244 4.64 0.82 10.30
CA VAL A 244 4.68 1.51 9.02
C VAL A 244 4.47 2.99 9.35
N CYS A 245 5.11 3.87 8.59
CA CYS A 245 4.93 5.30 8.70
C CYS A 245 4.20 5.82 7.48
N THR A 246 3.55 6.98 7.59
CA THR A 246 2.90 7.64 6.47
C THR A 246 3.27 9.11 6.42
N THR A 247 3.16 9.70 5.24
CA THR A 247 3.39 11.13 5.04
C THR A 247 2.55 11.96 6.03
N PRO A 248 3.08 13.08 6.55
CA PRO A 248 2.40 13.93 7.53
C PRO A 248 0.96 14.29 7.17
#